data_AF-A0A6J6JDC3-F1
#
_entry.id   AF-A0A6J6JDC3-F1
#
_cell.length_a   1.000
_cell.length_b   1.000
_cell.length_c   1.000
_cell.angle_alpha   90.00
_cell.angle_beta   90.00
_cell.angle_gamma   90.00
#
_symmetry.space_group_name_H-M   'P 1'
#
loop_
_entity.id
_entity.type
_entity.pdbx_description
1 polymer ?
#
loop_
_entity_poly.entity_id
_entity_poly.type
_entity_poly.pdbx_seq_one_letter_code
_entity_poly.pdbx_strand_id
1 'polypeptide(L)'
;MVPTGTAVTMCDSSGNCTQETFSTGSAGPVSDFTIAKTPSGWRAYFKSTDTSSQKIMSAPCTTEDCLSFGTAVLTSSEMVVPKEQKAWGVPDAVTLPDGRVRIYIVESDMSQRTSCPENVASYISSDGISFTKESGWRLTGGYVDTEILSTKKNNWVMIVADGPGCGGSKDSRKPQQLFITTSKNGLKWAKPKVLTKTDSGRLDPTGYEIKANTYRIYYASGSITDNNYSIKRATLRLK
;
A
#
# COMPACT_ATOMS: atom_id res chain seq x y z
N MET A 1 17.46 -12.32 12.40
CA MET A 1 18.16 -11.89 11.18
C MET A 1 17.25 -10.87 10.51
N VAL A 2 17.61 -9.59 10.52
CA VAL A 2 16.85 -8.54 9.82
C VAL A 2 17.07 -8.78 8.33
N PRO A 3 16.05 -8.80 7.47
CA PRO A 3 16.28 -8.89 6.03
C PRO A 3 17.21 -7.74 5.60
N THR A 4 18.37 -8.09 5.03
CA THR A 4 19.30 -7.14 4.45
C THR A 4 18.71 -6.61 3.15
N GLY A 5 18.10 -5.43 3.20
CA GLY A 5 17.67 -4.65 2.04
C GLY A 5 16.20 -4.84 1.61
N THR A 6 15.69 -3.82 0.92
CA THR A 6 14.42 -3.86 0.20
C THR A 6 14.57 -4.73 -1.03
N ALA A 7 13.80 -5.81 -1.14
CA ALA A 7 13.75 -6.62 -2.34
C ALA A 7 12.66 -6.10 -3.28
N VAL A 8 13.02 -5.87 -4.54
CA VAL A 8 12.09 -5.49 -5.59
C VAL A 8 12.12 -6.56 -6.67
N THR A 9 10.97 -6.84 -7.26
CA THR A 9 10.84 -7.82 -8.34
C THR A 9 9.99 -7.23 -9.44
N MET A 10 10.50 -7.25 -10.66
CA MET A 10 9.78 -6.79 -11.83
C MET A 10 9.15 -7.99 -12.53
N CYS A 11 7.83 -7.92 -12.76
CA CYS A 11 7.07 -8.99 -13.38
C CYS A 11 6.55 -8.58 -14.75
N ASP A 12 6.82 -9.39 -15.78
CA ASP A 12 6.30 -9.16 -17.13
C ASP A 12 4.79 -9.47 -17.24
N SER A 13 4.20 -9.22 -18.41
CA SER A 13 2.78 -9.52 -18.66
C SER A 13 2.47 -11.03 -18.61
N SER A 14 3.46 -11.86 -18.89
CA SER A 14 3.45 -13.33 -18.78
C SER A 14 3.62 -13.82 -17.34
N GLY A 15 3.87 -12.93 -16.38
CA GLY A 15 4.01 -13.23 -14.96
C GLY A 15 5.37 -13.81 -14.59
N ASN A 16 6.36 -13.70 -15.47
CA ASN A 16 7.75 -14.01 -15.13
C ASN A 16 8.30 -12.84 -14.33
N CYS A 17 8.79 -13.15 -13.14
CA CYS A 17 9.19 -12.17 -12.15
C CYS A 17 10.69 -12.32 -11.89
N THR A 18 11.46 -11.25 -12.08
CA THR A 18 12.91 -11.22 -11.87
C THR A 18 13.22 -10.28 -10.71
N GLN A 19 14.05 -10.75 -9.78
CA GLN A 19 14.53 -9.89 -8.71
C GLN A 19 15.47 -8.85 -9.29
N GLU A 20 15.24 -7.59 -8.92
CA GLU A 20 16.00 -6.46 -9.43
C GLU A 20 16.97 -5.89 -8.39
N THR A 21 17.99 -5.19 -8.90
CA THR A 21 18.80 -4.32 -8.06
C THR A 21 18.03 -3.04 -7.78
N PHE A 22 17.88 -2.71 -6.50
CA PHE A 22 17.13 -1.56 -6.05
C PHE A 22 18.02 -0.65 -5.21
N SER A 23 18.15 0.62 -5.61
CA SER A 23 18.97 1.62 -4.93
C SER A 23 18.12 2.65 -4.22
N THR A 24 18.29 2.73 -2.91
CA THR A 24 17.54 3.65 -2.05
C THR A 24 18.32 4.94 -1.74
N GLY A 25 19.39 5.20 -2.49
CA GLY A 25 20.31 6.31 -2.20
C GLY A 25 20.82 6.25 -0.76
N SER A 26 20.61 7.33 -0.01
CA SER A 26 20.97 7.44 1.42
C SER A 26 19.85 7.04 2.39
N ALA A 27 18.68 6.60 1.90
CA ALA A 27 17.53 6.31 2.75
C ALA A 27 17.68 5.01 3.58
N GLY A 28 18.68 4.18 3.28
CA GLY A 28 18.83 2.85 3.87
C GLY A 28 17.75 1.88 3.41
N PRO A 29 17.52 0.77 4.13
CA PRO A 29 16.42 -0.13 3.83
C PRO A 29 15.07 0.56 4.01
N VAL A 30 14.17 0.37 3.04
CA VAL A 30 12.80 0.90 3.04
C VAL A 30 11.77 -0.22 2.95
N SER A 31 10.54 0.04 3.36
CA SER A 31 9.42 -0.91 3.22
C SER A 31 8.22 -0.22 2.60
N ASP A 32 7.26 -1.03 2.16
CA ASP A 32 5.94 -0.59 1.70
C ASP A 32 6.04 0.52 0.64
N PHE A 33 6.67 0.18 -0.47
CA PHE A 33 7.05 1.09 -1.53
C PHE A 33 5.93 1.24 -2.56
N THR A 34 5.64 2.49 -2.96
CA THR A 34 4.72 2.84 -4.03
C THR A 34 5.30 4.00 -4.84
N ILE A 35 4.84 4.18 -6.08
CA ILE A 35 5.26 5.28 -6.96
C ILE A 35 4.04 6.03 -7.50
N ALA A 36 4.15 7.34 -7.62
CA ALA A 36 3.15 8.14 -8.33
C ALA A 36 3.81 9.20 -9.20
N LYS A 37 3.10 9.59 -10.27
CA LYS A 37 3.50 10.71 -11.11
C LYS A 37 3.08 12.01 -10.43
N THR A 38 4.02 12.93 -10.27
CA THR A 38 3.79 14.26 -9.68
C THR A 38 4.09 15.36 -10.70
N PRO A 39 3.78 16.64 -10.41
CA PRO A 39 4.17 17.75 -11.29
C PRO A 39 5.68 17.83 -11.58
N SER A 40 6.52 17.33 -10.66
CA SER A 40 7.98 17.31 -10.81
C SER A 40 8.54 16.03 -11.43
N GLY A 41 7.69 15.09 -11.87
CA GLY A 41 8.09 13.78 -12.37
C GLY A 41 7.69 12.62 -11.47
N TRP A 42 8.24 11.44 -11.71
CA TRP A 42 7.95 10.26 -10.88
C TRP A 42 8.63 10.35 -9.51
N ARG A 43 7.87 10.02 -8.47
CA ARG A 43 8.37 9.96 -7.10
C ARG A 43 7.98 8.65 -6.44
N ALA A 44 8.91 8.14 -5.65
CA ALA A 44 8.69 7.06 -4.71
C ALA A 44 8.11 7.60 -3.41
N TYR A 45 7.27 6.79 -2.77
CA TYR A 45 6.78 6.95 -1.42
C TYR A 45 6.96 5.63 -0.68
N PHE A 46 7.48 5.70 0.53
CA PHE A 46 7.82 4.50 1.28
C PHE A 46 7.87 4.77 2.77
N LYS A 47 7.71 3.68 3.53
CA LYS A 47 7.95 3.70 4.96
C LYS A 47 9.45 3.60 5.23
N SER A 48 9.93 4.49 6.09
CA SER A 48 11.27 4.49 6.66
C SER A 48 11.17 4.39 8.17
N THR A 49 12.10 3.68 8.79
CA THR A 49 12.16 3.48 10.24
C THR A 49 13.56 3.83 10.72
N ASP A 50 13.66 4.73 11.69
CA ASP A 50 14.92 5.03 12.36
C ASP A 50 14.93 4.45 13.78
N THR A 51 15.80 4.96 14.64
CA THR A 51 15.96 4.45 16.00
C THR A 51 14.76 4.74 16.89
N SER A 52 13.98 5.80 16.62
CA SER A 52 12.90 6.28 17.48
C SER A 52 11.54 6.36 16.81
N SER A 53 11.49 6.41 15.48
CA SER A 53 10.27 6.69 14.72
C SER A 53 10.11 5.83 13.48
N GLN A 54 8.85 5.71 13.04
CA GLN A 54 8.47 5.29 11.70
C GLN A 54 7.86 6.49 10.99
N LYS A 55 8.13 6.63 9.68
CA LYS A 55 7.70 7.79 8.89
C LYS A 55 7.48 7.45 7.42
N ILE A 56 6.60 8.20 6.76
CA ILE A 56 6.46 8.12 5.30
C ILE A 56 7.34 9.19 4.64
N MET A 57 8.23 8.73 3.77
CA MET A 57 9.18 9.55 3.05
C MET A 57 8.85 9.57 1.57
N SER A 58 9.32 10.60 0.86
CA SER A 58 9.26 10.69 -0.60
C SER A 58 10.62 10.98 -1.20
N ALA A 59 10.93 10.36 -2.34
CA ALA A 59 12.15 10.63 -3.10
C ALA A 59 11.86 10.71 -4.61
N PRO A 60 12.55 11.56 -5.38
CA PRO A 60 12.43 11.55 -6.84
C PRO A 60 13.06 10.28 -7.41
N CYS A 61 12.41 9.65 -8.39
CA CYS A 61 13.06 8.59 -9.17
C CYS A 61 14.21 9.18 -9.98
N THR A 62 15.34 8.48 -10.02
CA THR A 62 16.53 8.88 -10.79
C THR A 62 16.71 8.04 -12.05
N THR A 63 15.96 6.95 -12.18
CA THR A 63 15.86 6.11 -13.38
C THR A 63 14.41 6.05 -13.85
N GLU A 64 14.19 5.72 -15.13
CA GLU A 64 12.84 5.65 -15.72
C GLU A 64 11.97 4.56 -15.10
N ASP A 65 12.59 3.45 -14.67
CA ASP A 65 11.95 2.32 -14.00
C ASP A 65 11.76 2.53 -12.49
N CYS A 66 12.21 3.67 -11.95
CA CYS A 66 12.22 3.96 -10.51
C CYS A 66 12.94 2.90 -9.65
N LEU A 67 13.85 2.10 -10.22
CA LEU A 67 14.70 1.18 -9.45
C LEU A 67 15.83 1.89 -8.68
N SER A 68 16.01 3.19 -8.93
CA SER A 68 16.87 4.08 -8.15
C SER A 68 16.12 5.37 -7.81
N PHE A 69 16.31 5.86 -6.59
CA PHE A 69 15.74 7.14 -6.17
C PHE A 69 16.75 8.02 -5.42
N GLY A 70 16.52 9.33 -5.49
CA GLY A 70 17.40 10.35 -4.94
C GLY A 70 17.21 10.56 -3.43
N THR A 71 17.60 11.73 -2.94
CA THR A 71 17.48 12.05 -1.52
C THR A 71 16.02 12.05 -1.06
N ALA A 72 15.76 11.27 -0.01
CA ALA A 72 14.45 11.18 0.62
C ALA A 72 14.16 12.42 1.48
N VAL A 73 12.92 12.89 1.42
CA VAL A 73 12.39 13.99 2.25
C VAL A 73 11.11 13.55 2.96
N LEU A 74 10.84 14.13 4.12
CA LEU A 74 9.63 13.83 4.88
C LEU A 74 8.39 14.34 4.13
N THR A 75 7.35 13.50 4.02
CA THR A 75 6.10 13.88 3.33
C THR A 75 5.21 14.78 4.16
N SER A 76 5.10 14.49 5.47
CA SER A 76 4.29 15.27 6.42
C SER A 76 4.75 14.97 7.84
N SER A 77 4.72 15.98 8.73
CA SER A 77 4.94 15.76 10.17
C SER A 77 3.84 14.92 10.81
N GLU A 78 2.64 14.89 10.20
CA GLU A 78 1.52 14.05 10.62
C GLU A 78 1.66 12.58 10.18
N MET A 79 2.65 12.26 9.34
CA MET A 79 3.01 10.89 8.94
C MET A 79 4.29 10.42 9.66
N VAL A 80 4.44 10.79 10.93
CA VAL A 80 5.52 10.35 11.81
C VAL A 80 4.90 9.79 13.08
N VAL A 81 5.27 8.56 13.44
CA VAL A 81 4.79 7.89 14.66
C VAL A 81 5.95 7.28 15.44
N PRO A 82 5.79 7.01 16.74
CA PRO A 82 6.77 6.25 17.51
C PRO A 82 7.05 4.89 16.87
N LYS A 83 8.28 4.41 16.98
CA LYS A 83 8.70 3.12 16.40
C LYS A 83 7.88 1.92 16.88
N GLU A 84 7.32 2.01 18.07
CA GLU A 84 6.55 0.98 18.75
C GLU A 84 5.10 0.91 18.27
N GLN A 85 4.63 1.93 17.54
CA GLN A 85 3.31 1.93 16.93
C GLN A 85 3.18 0.74 15.99
N LYS A 86 2.20 -0.12 16.26
CA LYS A 86 1.90 -1.30 15.44
C LYS A 86 0.85 -0.95 14.39
N ALA A 87 0.81 -1.76 13.33
CA ALA A 87 -0.21 -1.72 12.30
C ALA A 87 -0.43 -0.28 11.75
N TRP A 88 0.68 0.35 11.37
CA TRP A 88 0.73 1.71 10.85
C TRP A 88 1.67 1.76 9.64
N GLY A 89 1.33 2.57 8.65
CA GLY A 89 2.11 2.76 7.43
C GLY A 89 1.44 2.15 6.21
N VAL A 90 2.23 1.55 5.33
CA VAL A 90 1.78 0.97 4.06
C VAL A 90 1.17 2.01 3.10
N PRO A 91 1.97 2.99 2.64
CA PRO A 91 1.47 4.03 1.76
C PRO A 91 1.11 3.47 0.39
N ASP A 92 0.00 3.94 -0.15
CA ASP A 92 -0.34 3.80 -1.57
C ASP A 92 -0.59 5.18 -2.18
N ALA A 93 0.26 5.57 -3.13
CA ALA A 93 0.29 6.89 -3.71
C ALA A 93 -0.31 6.86 -5.10
N VAL A 94 -1.23 7.78 -5.38
CA VAL A 94 -1.90 7.85 -6.68
C VAL A 94 -2.01 9.27 -7.19
N THR A 95 -1.79 9.43 -8.49
CA THR A 95 -2.05 10.68 -9.21
C THR A 95 -3.55 10.82 -9.47
N LEU A 96 -4.10 11.97 -9.05
CA LEU A 96 -5.51 12.30 -9.25
C LEU A 96 -5.74 12.87 -10.66
N PRO A 97 -6.99 12.81 -11.18
CA PRO A 97 -7.33 13.43 -12.46
C PRO A 97 -7.05 14.93 -12.56
N ASP A 98 -6.95 15.62 -11.42
CA ASP A 98 -6.62 17.05 -11.35
C ASP A 98 -5.12 17.32 -11.19
N GLY A 99 -4.27 16.29 -11.28
CA GLY A 99 -2.81 16.39 -11.19
C GLY A 99 -2.23 16.39 -9.78
N ARG A 100 -3.08 16.44 -8.74
CA ARG A 100 -2.63 16.28 -7.35
C ARG A 100 -2.22 14.85 -7.07
N VAL A 101 -1.50 14.63 -5.97
CA VAL A 101 -1.13 13.29 -5.49
C VAL A 101 -1.84 13.04 -4.18
N ARG A 102 -2.44 11.85 -4.03
CA ARG A 102 -3.01 11.38 -2.77
C ARG A 102 -2.28 10.14 -2.30
N ILE A 103 -1.90 10.11 -1.02
CA ILE A 103 -1.41 8.91 -0.35
C ILE A 103 -2.53 8.37 0.53
N TYR A 104 -2.88 7.10 0.36
CA TYR A 104 -3.66 6.32 1.31
C TYR A 104 -2.68 5.65 2.28
N ILE A 105 -2.99 5.64 3.58
CA ILE A 105 -2.11 5.09 4.60
C ILE A 105 -2.94 4.41 5.69
N VAL A 106 -2.42 3.31 6.24
CA VAL A 106 -2.98 2.66 7.42
C VAL A 106 -2.58 3.43 8.68
N GLU A 107 -3.59 3.78 9.47
CA GLU A 107 -3.43 4.29 10.82
C GLU A 107 -4.18 3.40 11.82
N SER A 108 -3.51 3.01 12.89
CA SER A 108 -4.14 2.27 13.98
C SER A 108 -4.55 3.18 15.13
N ASP A 109 -5.81 3.09 15.52
CA ASP A 109 -6.27 3.62 16.80
C ASP A 109 -6.10 2.55 17.89
N MET A 110 -4.92 2.54 18.51
CA MET A 110 -4.57 1.58 19.55
C MET A 110 -5.40 1.74 20.84
N SER A 111 -6.18 2.82 20.97
CA SER A 111 -7.14 2.95 22.08
C SER A 111 -8.34 2.03 21.91
N GLN A 112 -8.64 1.62 20.67
CA GLN A 112 -9.69 0.65 20.38
C GLN A 112 -9.21 -0.73 20.78
N ARG A 113 -9.85 -1.31 21.81
CA ARG A 113 -9.61 -2.70 22.27
C ARG A 113 -10.24 -3.73 21.33
N THR A 114 -10.01 -3.56 20.03
CA THR A 114 -10.44 -4.46 18.96
C THR A 114 -9.25 -5.25 18.44
N SER A 115 -9.49 -6.41 17.83
CA SER A 115 -8.45 -7.16 17.13
C SER A 115 -8.15 -6.59 15.73
N CYS A 116 -8.89 -5.55 15.32
CA CYS A 116 -8.83 -4.87 14.02
C CYS A 116 -8.74 -3.33 14.17
N PRO A 117 -7.66 -2.78 14.79
CA PRO A 117 -7.57 -1.34 15.07
C PRO A 117 -7.30 -0.49 13.82
N GLU A 118 -7.03 -1.11 12.67
CA GLU A 118 -6.57 -0.45 11.46
C GLU A 118 -7.71 0.31 10.75
N ASN A 119 -7.43 1.56 10.43
CA ASN A 119 -8.24 2.42 9.58
C ASN A 119 -7.39 2.96 8.44
N VAL A 120 -8.00 3.26 7.30
CA VAL A 120 -7.32 3.86 6.16
C VAL A 120 -7.57 5.37 6.19
N ALA A 121 -6.52 6.16 6.34
CA ALA A 121 -6.53 7.62 6.14
C ALA A 121 -6.11 7.96 4.71
N SER A 122 -6.27 9.24 4.34
CA SER A 122 -5.64 9.78 3.13
C SER A 122 -5.07 11.17 3.36
N TYR A 123 -4.04 11.48 2.58
CA TYR A 123 -3.35 12.77 2.60
C TYR A 123 -3.18 13.26 1.18
N ILE A 124 -3.32 14.56 0.97
CA ILE A 124 -3.33 15.18 -0.36
C ILE A 124 -2.16 16.16 -0.50
N SER A 125 -1.61 16.24 -1.71
CA SER A 125 -0.52 17.14 -2.05
C SER A 125 -0.71 17.73 -3.46
N SER A 126 -0.37 19.02 -3.61
CA SER A 126 -0.32 19.69 -4.91
C SER A 126 1.02 19.52 -5.63
N ASP A 127 2.11 19.26 -4.92
CA ASP A 127 3.46 19.12 -5.48
C ASP A 127 3.97 17.66 -5.48
N GLY A 128 3.29 16.77 -4.77
CA GLY A 128 3.70 15.39 -4.54
C GLY A 128 4.86 15.25 -3.55
N ILE A 129 5.18 16.29 -2.79
CA ILE A 129 6.27 16.33 -1.81
C ILE A 129 5.71 16.58 -0.41
N SER A 130 4.94 17.66 -0.24
CA SER A 130 4.36 18.06 1.05
C SER A 130 2.89 17.70 1.11
N PHE A 131 2.48 16.98 2.14
CA PHE A 131 1.16 16.37 2.26
C PHE A 131 0.38 16.87 3.48
N THR A 132 -0.92 17.10 3.29
CA THR A 132 -1.87 17.46 4.35
C THR A 132 -2.91 16.36 4.52
N LYS A 133 -3.21 16.02 5.78
CA LYS A 133 -4.23 15.02 6.08
C LYS A 133 -5.61 15.45 5.61
N GLU A 134 -6.32 14.55 4.94
CA GLU A 134 -7.72 14.73 4.59
C GLU A 134 -8.62 14.24 5.73
N SER A 135 -9.74 14.93 5.96
CA SER A 135 -10.63 14.61 7.09
C SER A 135 -11.38 13.28 6.89
N GLY A 136 -11.48 12.52 7.98
CA GLY A 136 -12.26 11.27 8.08
C GLY A 136 -11.55 10.02 7.55
N TRP A 137 -12.12 8.85 7.80
CA TRP A 137 -11.56 7.57 7.36
C TRP A 137 -12.06 7.17 5.97
N ARG A 138 -11.18 6.59 5.15
CA ARG A 138 -11.50 6.02 3.84
C ARG A 138 -12.13 4.65 4.01
N LEU A 139 -11.55 3.85 4.90
CA LEU A 139 -12.05 2.56 5.35
C LEU A 139 -11.83 2.42 6.86
N THR A 140 -12.71 1.68 7.52
CA THR A 140 -12.59 1.25 8.91
C THR A 140 -12.87 -0.25 8.99
N GLY A 141 -12.52 -0.87 10.12
CA GLY A 141 -12.79 -2.30 10.36
C GLY A 141 -11.63 -3.22 10.02
N GLY A 142 -10.39 -2.71 10.10
CA GLY A 142 -9.19 -3.54 10.02
C GLY A 142 -8.77 -3.87 8.60
N TYR A 143 -8.81 -2.90 7.68
CA TYR A 143 -8.28 -3.09 6.32
C TYR A 143 -6.88 -2.45 6.21
N VAL A 144 -6.01 -3.12 5.48
CA VAL A 144 -4.59 -2.78 5.28
C VAL A 144 -4.20 -2.98 3.81
N ASP A 145 -2.95 -2.66 3.48
CA ASP A 145 -2.32 -2.92 2.18
C ASP A 145 -3.18 -2.42 1.01
N THR A 146 -3.51 -1.13 1.06
CA THR A 146 -4.34 -0.51 0.03
C THR A 146 -3.62 -0.45 -1.30
N GLU A 147 -4.35 -0.68 -2.38
CA GLU A 147 -3.89 -0.44 -3.74
C GLU A 147 -5.04 0.14 -4.57
N ILE A 148 -4.86 1.36 -5.06
CA ILE A 148 -5.78 2.06 -5.96
C ILE A 148 -5.53 1.63 -7.41
N LEU A 149 -6.37 0.73 -7.90
CA LEU A 149 -6.28 0.20 -9.26
C LEU A 149 -6.75 1.19 -10.34
N SER A 150 -7.60 2.17 -9.98
CA SER A 150 -8.16 3.13 -10.93
C SER A 150 -8.61 4.40 -10.24
N THR A 151 -8.35 5.55 -10.86
CA THR A 151 -8.78 6.90 -10.43
C THR A 151 -9.61 7.63 -11.49
N LYS A 152 -10.38 6.90 -12.30
CA LYS A 152 -11.26 7.51 -13.30
C LYS A 152 -12.31 8.38 -12.62
N LYS A 153 -12.69 9.49 -13.27
CA LYS A 153 -13.73 10.40 -12.74
C LYS A 153 -14.99 9.59 -12.41
N ASN A 154 -15.46 9.68 -11.17
CA ASN A 154 -16.60 8.92 -10.63
C ASN A 154 -16.46 7.40 -10.60
N ASN A 155 -15.27 6.83 -10.86
CA ASN A 155 -15.03 5.39 -10.89
C ASN A 155 -13.64 5.05 -10.34
N TRP A 156 -13.56 4.99 -9.01
CA TRP A 156 -12.37 4.60 -8.28
C TRP A 156 -12.50 3.16 -7.81
N VAL A 157 -11.41 2.42 -7.90
CA VAL A 157 -11.35 1.01 -7.50
C VAL A 157 -10.14 0.83 -6.59
N MET A 158 -10.35 0.15 -5.47
CA MET A 158 -9.31 -0.20 -4.51
C MET A 158 -9.39 -1.69 -4.23
N ILE A 159 -8.23 -2.34 -4.15
CA ILE A 159 -8.06 -3.64 -3.52
C ILE A 159 -7.34 -3.45 -2.18
N VAL A 160 -7.71 -4.23 -1.17
CA VAL A 160 -7.13 -4.18 0.18
C VAL A 160 -6.98 -5.60 0.71
N ALA A 161 -6.12 -5.80 1.71
CA ALA A 161 -6.18 -6.95 2.59
C ALA A 161 -6.96 -6.62 3.88
N ASP A 162 -7.43 -7.62 4.59
CA ASP A 162 -7.78 -7.44 6.01
C ASP A 162 -6.53 -7.59 6.89
N GLY A 163 -6.55 -6.96 8.07
CA GLY A 163 -5.43 -6.96 9.00
C GLY A 163 -5.16 -8.36 9.57
N PRO A 164 -3.90 -8.70 9.88
CA PRO A 164 -3.54 -10.04 10.37
C PRO A 164 -4.13 -10.39 11.74
N GLY A 165 -4.65 -9.39 12.48
CA GLY A 165 -5.39 -9.57 13.73
C GLY A 165 -6.91 -9.77 13.54
N CYS A 166 -7.41 -9.63 12.31
CA CYS A 166 -8.83 -9.64 12.04
C CYS A 166 -9.42 -11.03 11.84
N GLY A 167 -10.55 -11.30 12.51
CA GLY A 167 -11.35 -12.50 12.28
C GLY A 167 -10.79 -13.81 12.85
N GLY A 168 -9.95 -13.74 13.89
CA GLY A 168 -9.43 -14.90 14.62
C GLY A 168 -9.00 -14.52 16.04
N SER A 169 -8.66 -15.52 16.87
CA SER A 169 -8.03 -15.24 18.17
C SER A 169 -6.52 -15.02 17.98
N LYS A 170 -5.83 -14.48 19.00
CA LYS A 170 -4.35 -14.35 18.95
C LYS A 170 -3.66 -15.70 18.67
N ASP A 171 -4.28 -16.79 19.11
CA ASP A 171 -3.79 -18.16 19.01
C ASP A 171 -4.38 -18.92 17.80
N SER A 172 -5.31 -18.30 17.06
CA SER A 172 -5.95 -18.85 15.86
C SER A 172 -6.25 -17.77 14.82
N ARG A 173 -5.19 -17.13 14.32
CA ARG A 173 -5.28 -16.13 13.25
C ARG A 173 -5.80 -16.79 11.97
N LYS A 174 -6.85 -16.22 11.39
CA LYS A 174 -7.32 -16.65 10.07
C LYS A 174 -6.36 -16.13 8.98
N PRO A 175 -6.18 -16.86 7.87
CA PRO A 175 -5.55 -16.34 6.66
C PRO A 175 -6.14 -15.00 6.20
N GLN A 176 -5.27 -14.02 5.92
CA GLN A 176 -5.69 -12.75 5.31
C GLN A 176 -6.33 -13.00 3.94
N GLN A 177 -7.32 -12.18 3.62
CA GLN A 177 -8.08 -12.22 2.38
C GLN A 177 -7.97 -10.87 1.67
N LEU A 178 -8.02 -10.91 0.34
CA LEU A 178 -8.15 -9.71 -0.46
C LEU A 178 -9.63 -9.33 -0.59
N PHE A 179 -9.89 -8.02 -0.56
CA PHE A 179 -11.20 -7.43 -0.75
C PHE A 179 -11.14 -6.34 -1.82
N ILE A 180 -12.27 -6.08 -2.46
CA ILE A 180 -12.43 -4.97 -3.39
C ILE A 180 -13.45 -3.97 -2.88
N THR A 181 -13.20 -2.70 -3.12
CA THR A 181 -14.18 -1.63 -2.91
C THR A 181 -14.09 -0.58 -4.02
N THR A 182 -15.14 0.23 -4.11
CA THR A 182 -15.30 1.27 -5.13
C THR A 182 -15.66 2.60 -4.49
N SER A 183 -15.27 3.69 -5.14
CA SER A 183 -15.64 5.05 -4.74
C SER A 183 -15.96 5.92 -5.96
N LYS A 184 -16.77 6.96 -5.75
CA LYS A 184 -16.97 8.01 -6.75
C LYS A 184 -15.90 9.10 -6.69
N ASN A 185 -15.20 9.24 -5.56
CA ASN A 185 -14.33 10.40 -5.32
C ASN A 185 -13.00 10.07 -4.63
N GLY A 186 -12.74 8.79 -4.33
CA GLY A 186 -11.57 8.35 -3.56
C GLY A 186 -11.64 8.70 -2.07
N LEU A 187 -12.72 9.33 -1.61
CA LEU A 187 -12.87 9.77 -0.22
C LEU A 187 -13.89 8.92 0.55
N LYS A 188 -15.03 8.63 -0.08
CA LYS A 188 -16.09 7.78 0.49
C LYS A 188 -16.14 6.47 -0.27
N TRP A 189 -15.88 5.37 0.42
CA TRP A 189 -15.80 4.04 -0.19
C TRP A 189 -17.01 3.19 0.16
N ALA A 190 -17.41 2.32 -0.77
CA ALA A 190 -18.43 1.32 -0.51
C ALA A 190 -17.93 0.27 0.50
N LYS A 191 -18.85 -0.54 1.03
CA LYS A 191 -18.48 -1.69 1.87
C LYS A 191 -17.59 -2.65 1.06
N PRO A 192 -16.38 -3.01 1.54
CA PRO A 192 -15.52 -3.96 0.86
C PRO A 192 -16.18 -5.32 0.67
N LYS A 193 -15.93 -5.94 -0.48
CA LYS A 193 -16.42 -7.27 -0.85
C LYS A 193 -15.23 -8.21 -0.94
N VAL A 194 -15.33 -9.37 -0.29
CA VAL A 194 -14.28 -10.38 -0.29
C VAL A 194 -14.05 -10.93 -1.71
N LEU A 195 -12.78 -11.09 -2.09
CA LEU A 195 -12.35 -11.67 -3.37
C LEU A 195 -11.81 -13.09 -3.21
N THR A 196 -11.16 -13.40 -2.08
CA THR A 196 -10.41 -14.65 -1.90
C THR A 196 -10.96 -15.51 -0.76
N LYS A 197 -10.65 -16.80 -0.78
CA LYS A 197 -10.99 -17.74 0.32
C LYS A 197 -9.95 -17.63 1.45
N THR A 198 -10.21 -18.33 2.57
CA THR A 198 -9.31 -18.43 3.74
C THR A 198 -8.42 -19.68 3.71
N ASP A 199 -8.14 -20.22 2.53
CA ASP A 199 -7.30 -21.41 2.31
C ASP A 199 -5.79 -21.11 2.37
N SER A 200 -5.40 -19.86 2.08
CA SER A 200 -4.03 -19.35 2.18
C SER A 200 -4.07 -17.84 2.40
N GLY A 201 -3.09 -17.30 3.12
CA GLY A 201 -2.98 -15.86 3.34
C GLY A 201 -2.69 -15.16 2.01
N ARG A 202 -3.36 -14.03 1.77
CA ARG A 202 -3.16 -13.18 0.59
C ARG A 202 -3.19 -11.72 1.04
N LEU A 203 -2.10 -11.01 0.78
CA LEU A 203 -1.86 -9.64 1.24
C LEU A 203 -0.95 -8.89 0.25
N ASP A 204 -0.64 -7.62 0.55
CA ASP A 204 0.21 -6.75 -0.28
C ASP A 204 -0.17 -6.78 -1.77
N PRO A 205 -1.43 -6.49 -2.12
CA PRO A 205 -1.83 -6.46 -3.51
C PRO A 205 -1.18 -5.26 -4.22
N THR A 206 -0.81 -5.45 -5.48
CA THR A 206 -0.54 -4.36 -6.41
C THR A 206 -1.08 -4.69 -7.80
N GLY A 207 -1.44 -3.71 -8.63
CA GLY A 207 -1.99 -4.03 -9.94
C GLY A 207 -2.15 -2.89 -10.91
N TYR A 208 -2.47 -3.24 -12.15
CA TYR A 208 -2.72 -2.27 -13.22
C TYR A 208 -3.81 -2.76 -14.17
N GLU A 209 -4.49 -1.81 -14.82
CA GLU A 209 -5.52 -2.10 -15.81
C GLU A 209 -4.87 -2.64 -17.10
N ILE A 210 -5.27 -3.85 -17.53
CA ILE A 210 -4.80 -4.46 -18.78
C ILE A 210 -5.78 -4.24 -19.95
N LYS A 211 -7.04 -3.98 -19.63
CA LYS A 211 -8.09 -3.49 -20.55
C LYS A 211 -9.26 -2.98 -19.69
N ALA A 212 -10.21 -2.28 -20.30
CA ALA A 212 -11.36 -1.72 -19.60
C ALA A 212 -11.96 -2.70 -18.57
N ASN A 213 -11.98 -2.29 -17.30
CA ASN A 213 -12.52 -3.04 -16.16
C ASN A 213 -11.86 -4.41 -15.91
N THR A 214 -10.66 -4.63 -16.44
CA THR A 214 -9.88 -5.85 -16.24
C THR A 214 -8.47 -5.49 -15.78
N TYR A 215 -8.06 -6.05 -14.65
CA TYR A 215 -6.81 -5.70 -13.99
C TYR A 215 -5.94 -6.93 -13.81
N ARG A 216 -4.63 -6.76 -14.00
CA ARG A 216 -3.61 -7.70 -13.53
C ARG A 216 -3.30 -7.34 -12.08
N ILE A 217 -3.45 -8.31 -11.19
CA ILE A 217 -3.12 -8.17 -9.77
C ILE A 217 -1.96 -9.09 -9.45
N TYR A 218 -0.94 -8.58 -8.77
CA TYR A 218 0.09 -9.32 -8.07
C TYR A 218 -0.18 -9.22 -6.56
N TYR A 219 0.16 -10.26 -5.80
CA TYR A 219 -0.04 -10.27 -4.35
C TYR A 219 0.89 -11.30 -3.69
N ALA A 220 1.23 -11.07 -2.43
CA ALA A 220 1.94 -12.05 -1.61
C ALA A 220 0.98 -13.16 -1.18
N SER A 221 1.41 -14.42 -1.24
CA SER A 221 0.61 -15.56 -0.79
C SER A 221 1.44 -16.59 -0.04
N GLY A 222 0.92 -17.06 1.10
CA GLY A 222 1.66 -17.94 2.01
C GLY A 222 0.83 -18.49 3.16
N SER A 223 1.49 -19.26 4.03
CA SER A 223 0.92 -19.70 5.31
C SER A 223 1.23 -18.68 6.40
N ILE A 224 0.25 -18.41 7.26
CA ILE A 224 0.43 -17.56 8.45
C ILE A 224 1.40 -18.20 9.46
N THR A 225 1.55 -19.53 9.45
CA THR A 225 2.38 -20.24 10.44
C THR A 225 3.88 -20.11 10.17
N ASP A 226 4.25 -20.06 8.89
CA ASP A 226 5.66 -20.25 8.49
C ASP A 226 6.29 -18.96 7.94
N ASN A 227 5.49 -17.88 7.81
CA ASN A 227 5.88 -16.58 7.23
C ASN A 227 6.60 -16.68 5.87
N ASN A 228 6.36 -17.78 5.14
CA ASN A 228 6.94 -18.00 3.83
C ASN A 228 5.92 -17.55 2.77
N TYR A 229 6.20 -16.39 2.17
CA TYR A 229 5.35 -15.80 1.14
C TYR A 229 6.01 -15.89 -0.23
N SER A 230 5.20 -16.15 -1.25
CA SER A 230 5.60 -16.10 -2.65
C SER A 230 4.70 -15.13 -3.42
N ILE A 231 5.25 -14.47 -4.42
CA ILE A 231 4.46 -13.62 -5.31
C ILE A 231 3.56 -14.51 -6.18
N LYS A 232 2.26 -14.22 -6.16
CA LYS A 232 1.26 -14.82 -7.03
C LYS A 232 0.59 -13.73 -7.86
N ARG A 233 -0.22 -14.15 -8.84
CA ARG A 233 -0.97 -13.24 -9.71
C ARG A 233 -2.38 -13.74 -9.97
N ALA A 234 -3.27 -12.79 -10.26
CA ALA A 234 -4.64 -13.04 -10.68
C ALA A 234 -5.09 -12.02 -11.74
N THR A 235 -6.23 -12.32 -12.36
CA THR A 235 -6.96 -11.35 -13.20
C THR A 235 -8.26 -10.99 -12.50
N LEU A 236 -8.42 -9.71 -12.18
CA LEU A 236 -9.65 -9.17 -11.63
C LEU A 236 -10.51 -8.61 -12.78
N ARG A 237 -11.81 -8.93 -12.80
CA ARG A 237 -12.77 -8.41 -13.78
C ARG A 237 -13.95 -7.78 -13.05
N LEU A 238 -14.18 -6.51 -13.32
CA LEU A 238 -15.36 -5.81 -12.81
C LEU A 238 -16.49 -5.96 -13.84
N LYS A 239 -17.65 -6.37 -13.35
CA LYS A 239 -18.88 -6.48 -14.14
C LYS A 239 -19.72 -5.24 -13.94
#